data_AF-A0A378WZI2-F1
#
_entry.id   AF-A0A378WZI2-F1
#
_cell.length_a   1.000
_cell.length_b   1.000
_cell.length_c   1.000
_cell.angle_alpha   90.00
_cell.angle_beta   90.00
_cell.angle_gamma   90.00
#
_symmetry.space_group_name_H-M   'P 1'
#
loop_
_entity.id
_entity.type
_entity.pdbx_description
1 polymer ?
#
loop_
_entity_poly.entity_id
_entity_poly.type
_entity_poly.pdbx_seq_one_letter_code
_entity_poly.pdbx_strand_id
1 'polypeptide(L)'
;MTTYRTRPGTFLAWGIDGVRLGHSDSPLDLREVTPAIVEVLSRFSQPARAEQVVAELGAQDTNQAVGATIDHLVAAGLLCESEDQRAADASLRVAAMEVPRALGTFPDIRHLDPEFIELYESVQHTTQTSVAMSYALRLATKYVTEAGIPGDVVECGVWRGGSAAIAAATLFAAKDLGRTIWLYDTFTWTWDEPSDLDQLELPSGATKLKDLLASVTDSVQDVGADEESVLGTVAGTGYPREQIRCVAGLVQETIPEHAPGSIAILRLDTDLYDSTRHELEHLYPLLSVGGVLIVDDYGKYSGATRAVDEYFAKLNEPILLHRIDTQGRICVKTTAETRPTI
;
A
#
# COMPACT_ATOMS: atom_id res chain seq x y z
N MET A 1 18.69 31.87 25.11
CA MET A 1 19.01 30.44 24.93
C MET A 1 18.10 29.90 23.85
N THR A 2 18.71 29.36 22.79
CA THR A 2 18.03 28.90 21.58
C THR A 2 17.20 27.66 21.88
N THR A 3 15.99 27.62 21.34
CA THR A 3 15.09 26.47 21.43
C THR A 3 15.05 25.80 20.05
N TYR A 4 15.16 24.48 20.00
CA TYR A 4 15.20 23.72 18.76
C TYR A 4 13.98 22.81 18.68
N ARG A 5 13.57 22.49 17.45
CA ARG A 5 12.60 21.42 17.17
C ARG A 5 13.02 20.63 15.93
N THR A 6 12.55 19.40 15.80
CA THR A 6 12.69 18.63 14.56
C THR A 6 12.02 19.38 13.41
N ARG A 7 12.73 19.47 12.28
CA ARG A 7 12.23 20.16 11.10
C ARG A 7 10.98 19.43 10.56
N PRO A 8 9.86 20.15 10.31
CA PRO A 8 8.69 19.54 9.70
C PRO A 8 9.04 18.94 8.34
N GLY A 9 8.61 17.70 8.09
CA GLY A 9 8.98 16.95 6.88
C GLY A 9 10.15 16.00 7.08
N THR A 10 10.85 16.03 8.23
CA THR A 10 11.82 14.99 8.60
C THR A 10 11.11 13.65 8.82
N PHE A 11 11.61 12.59 8.19
CA PHE A 11 11.11 11.22 8.33
C PHE A 11 12.25 10.24 8.57
N LEU A 12 11.95 9.09 9.18
CA LEU A 12 12.89 7.96 9.26
C LEU A 12 12.54 6.97 8.14
N ALA A 13 13.54 6.29 7.60
CA ALA A 13 13.38 5.21 6.64
C ALA A 13 14.22 4.02 7.11
N TRP A 14 13.71 2.80 7.05
CA TRP A 14 14.50 1.62 7.39
C TRP A 14 15.18 1.07 6.13
N GLY A 15 16.51 0.96 6.15
CA GLY A 15 17.29 0.29 5.12
C GLY A 15 17.75 -1.09 5.57
N ILE A 16 18.30 -1.88 4.64
CA ILE A 16 18.86 -3.22 4.92
C ILE A 16 19.91 -3.16 6.05
N ASP A 17 20.65 -2.06 6.14
CA ASP A 17 21.75 -1.87 7.10
C ASP A 17 21.39 -1.08 8.37
N GLY A 18 20.12 -0.65 8.51
CA GLY A 18 19.66 0.07 9.71
C GLY A 18 18.80 1.31 9.43
N VAL A 19 18.67 2.18 10.44
CA VAL A 19 17.81 3.37 10.37
C VAL A 19 18.48 4.45 9.54
N ARG A 20 17.70 5.03 8.63
CA ARG A 20 18.06 6.22 7.86
C ARG A 20 17.10 7.36 8.18
N LEU A 21 17.54 8.58 7.94
CA LEU A 21 16.81 9.81 8.18
C LEU A 21 16.78 10.62 6.87
N GLY A 22 15.60 11.12 6.52
CA GLY A 22 15.37 11.91 5.30
C GLY A 22 14.46 13.11 5.56
N HIS A 23 14.22 13.90 4.52
CA HIS A 23 13.31 15.05 4.56
C HIS A 23 12.42 15.07 3.32
N SER A 24 11.14 15.43 3.46
CA SER A 24 10.14 15.39 2.38
C SER A 24 10.49 16.25 1.17
N ASP A 25 11.21 17.36 1.38
CA ASP A 25 11.72 18.22 0.29
C ASP A 25 12.84 17.56 -0.52
N SER A 26 13.43 16.47 -0.02
CA SER A 26 14.57 15.74 -0.64
C SER A 26 14.53 14.26 -0.22
N PRO A 27 13.50 13.50 -0.63
CA PRO A 27 13.18 12.20 -0.05
C PRO A 27 14.19 11.09 -0.38
N LEU A 28 15.09 11.32 -1.33
CA LEU A 28 16.16 10.39 -1.71
C LEU A 28 17.50 10.69 -1.02
N ASP A 29 17.65 11.84 -0.35
CA ASP A 29 18.83 12.17 0.47
C ASP A 29 18.68 11.54 1.86
N LEU A 30 18.92 10.23 1.92
CA LEU A 30 18.80 9.43 3.14
C LEU A 30 20.15 9.28 3.83
N ARG A 31 20.20 9.62 5.11
CA ARG A 31 21.41 9.55 5.95
C ARG A 31 21.29 8.43 6.95
N GLU A 32 22.29 7.56 7.03
CA GLU A 32 22.34 6.54 8.07
C GLU A 32 22.47 7.19 9.45
N VAL A 33 21.69 6.71 10.40
CA VAL A 33 21.67 7.24 11.77
C VAL A 33 21.70 6.10 12.78
N THR A 34 22.39 6.34 13.89
CA THR A 34 22.41 5.40 15.01
C THR A 34 21.14 5.53 15.86
N PRO A 35 20.76 4.50 16.63
CA PRO A 35 19.64 4.60 17.58
C PRO A 35 19.78 5.77 18.57
N ALA A 36 21.02 6.13 18.95
CA ALA A 36 21.28 7.27 19.81
C ALA A 36 20.88 8.61 19.16
N ILE A 37 21.09 8.76 17.86
CA ILE A 37 20.67 9.97 17.11
C ILE A 37 19.14 10.06 17.05
N VAL A 38 18.46 8.93 16.86
CA VAL A 38 16.99 8.85 16.87
C VAL A 38 16.44 9.23 18.25
N GLU A 39 17.09 8.76 19.32
CA GLU A 39 16.72 9.13 20.69
C GLU A 39 16.86 10.64 20.93
N VAL A 40 17.97 11.25 20.52
CA VAL A 40 18.16 12.71 20.61
C VAL A 40 17.10 13.47 19.81
N LEU A 41 16.84 13.09 18.56
CA LEU A 41 15.81 13.70 17.72
C LEU A 41 14.41 13.61 18.33
N SER A 42 14.09 12.50 19.00
CA SER A 42 12.79 12.31 19.65
C SER A 42 12.51 13.37 20.73
N ARG A 43 13.56 13.85 21.41
CA ARG A 43 13.45 14.88 22.46
C ARG A 43 13.18 16.28 21.91
N PHE A 44 13.44 16.50 20.62
CA PHE A 44 13.11 17.73 19.89
C PHE A 44 11.82 17.61 19.06
N SER A 45 11.03 16.56 19.26
CA SER A 45 9.68 16.45 18.67
C SER A 45 8.75 17.60 19.10
N GLN A 46 9.09 18.30 20.19
CA GLN A 46 8.57 19.60 20.58
C GLN A 46 9.72 20.60 20.75
N PRO A 47 9.45 21.92 20.70
CA PRO A 47 10.46 22.93 21.01
C PRO A 47 11.11 22.66 22.37
N ALA A 48 12.39 22.31 22.36
CA ALA A 48 13.17 21.98 23.55
C ALA A 48 14.49 22.73 23.54
N ARG A 49 15.00 23.05 24.74
CA ARG A 49 16.32 23.64 24.90
C ARG A 49 17.38 22.54 24.86
N ALA A 50 18.48 22.79 24.17
CA ALA A 50 19.60 21.86 24.09
C ALA A 50 20.09 21.43 25.49
N GLU A 51 20.21 22.36 26.44
CA GLU A 51 20.66 22.04 27.80
C GLU A 51 19.69 21.13 28.56
N GLN A 52 18.39 21.25 28.29
CA GLN A 52 17.37 20.41 28.90
C GLN A 52 17.48 18.97 28.38
N VAL A 53 17.57 18.81 27.05
CA VAL A 53 17.73 17.49 26.42
C VAL A 53 19.02 16.82 26.87
N VAL A 54 20.12 17.59 26.97
CA VAL A 54 21.40 17.11 27.50
C VAL A 54 21.26 16.62 28.95
N ALA A 55 20.54 17.37 29.80
CA ALA A 55 20.31 16.99 31.20
C ALA A 55 19.42 15.75 31.35
N GLU A 56 18.42 15.57 30.48
CA GLU A 56 17.48 14.44 30.49
C GLU A 56 18.13 13.11 30.06
N LEU A 57 19.15 13.16 29.18
CA LEU A 57 19.81 11.96 28.65
C LEU A 57 21.01 11.47 29.51
N GLY A 58 21.50 12.28 30.44
CA GLY A 58 22.27 11.87 31.63
C GLY A 58 23.57 11.05 31.44
N ALA A 59 24.71 11.72 31.29
CA ALA A 59 26.01 11.39 31.92
C ALA A 59 27.05 12.49 31.60
N GLN A 60 28.02 12.74 32.50
CA GLN A 60 28.94 13.89 32.38
C GLN A 60 29.84 13.84 31.13
N ASP A 61 30.22 12.65 30.65
CA ASP A 61 30.97 12.45 29.39
C ASP A 61 30.08 12.54 28.13
N THR A 62 28.75 12.55 28.30
CA THR A 62 27.75 12.52 27.21
C THR A 62 27.28 13.91 26.81
N ASN A 63 27.50 14.93 27.65
CA ASN A 63 27.03 16.29 27.40
C ASN A 63 27.69 16.95 26.17
N GLN A 64 29.00 16.71 25.98
CA GLN A 64 29.72 17.23 24.81
C GLN A 64 29.33 16.47 23.53
N ALA A 65 29.08 15.16 23.63
CA ALA A 65 28.64 14.34 22.51
C ALA A 65 27.21 14.67 22.07
N VAL A 66 26.28 14.91 23.00
CA VAL A 66 24.90 15.33 22.70
C VAL A 66 24.88 16.74 22.14
N GLY A 67 25.67 17.68 22.67
CA GLY A 67 25.82 19.02 22.09
C GLY A 67 26.31 18.98 20.65
N ALA A 68 27.39 18.24 20.38
CA ALA A 68 27.92 18.07 19.02
C ALA A 68 26.92 17.37 18.08
N THR A 69 26.10 16.44 18.61
CA THR A 69 25.03 15.78 17.85
C THR A 69 23.94 16.78 17.47
N ILE A 70 23.54 17.66 18.39
CA ILE A 70 22.55 18.73 18.11
C ILE A 70 23.09 19.67 17.02
N ASP A 71 24.33 20.11 17.13
CA ASP A 71 24.97 20.98 16.13
C ASP A 71 25.00 20.30 14.74
N HIS A 72 25.32 19.01 14.70
CA HIS A 72 25.29 18.23 13.46
C HIS A 72 23.88 18.15 12.87
N LEU A 73 22.86 17.92 13.70
CA LEU A 73 21.47 17.83 13.26
C LEU A 73 20.95 19.18 12.75
N VAL A 74 21.37 20.29 13.34
CA VAL A 74 21.08 21.65 12.83
C VAL A 74 21.78 21.88 11.49
N ALA A 75 23.06 21.55 11.38
CA ALA A 75 23.83 21.70 10.14
C ALA A 75 23.29 20.82 9.00
N ALA A 76 22.75 19.65 9.33
CA ALA A 76 22.06 18.75 8.41
C ALA A 76 20.63 19.20 8.08
N GLY A 77 20.14 20.30 8.67
CA GLY A 77 18.80 20.83 8.44
C GLY A 77 17.68 19.95 9.00
N LEU A 78 17.97 19.14 10.02
CA LEU A 78 17.03 18.21 10.66
C LEU A 78 16.46 18.77 11.97
N LEU A 79 17.19 19.68 12.61
CA LEU A 79 16.68 20.56 13.65
C LEU A 79 16.61 21.98 13.11
N CYS A 80 15.57 22.73 13.49
CA CYS A 80 15.46 24.16 13.22
C CYS A 80 15.23 24.93 14.52
N GLU A 81 15.66 26.19 14.55
CA GLU A 81 15.35 27.09 15.67
C GLU A 81 13.84 27.35 15.74
N SER A 82 13.34 27.47 16.96
CA SER A 82 11.93 27.77 17.24
C SER A 82 11.85 29.05 18.08
N GLU A 83 11.12 30.05 17.57
CA GLU A 83 10.95 31.35 18.23
C GLU A 83 9.92 31.34 19.37
N ASP A 84 9.13 30.26 19.50
CA ASP A 84 7.97 30.21 20.38
C ASP A 84 8.26 29.47 21.70
N GLN A 85 8.28 30.20 22.81
CA GLN A 85 8.50 29.65 24.17
C GLN A 85 7.19 29.36 24.92
N ARG A 86 6.01 29.55 24.33
CA ARG A 86 4.71 29.35 25.00
C ARG A 86 3.94 28.15 24.46
N ALA A 87 3.59 27.27 25.41
CA ALA A 87 2.51 26.27 25.42
C ALA A 87 2.50 25.29 24.23
N ALA A 88 2.82 24.01 24.41
CA ALA A 88 1.87 23.05 24.97
C ALA A 88 0.42 23.36 24.55
N ASP A 89 0.12 23.23 23.25
CA ASP A 89 -1.25 23.35 22.75
C ASP A 89 -1.62 22.12 21.93
N ALA A 90 -2.43 21.26 22.58
CA ALA A 90 -3.40 20.29 22.06
C ALA A 90 -3.09 19.36 20.85
N SER A 91 -1.91 19.40 20.24
CA SER A 91 -1.46 18.42 19.23
C SER A 91 -0.64 17.28 19.85
N LEU A 92 -0.82 17.07 21.16
CA LEU A 92 -0.54 15.85 21.92
C LEU A 92 -1.32 14.61 21.41
N ARG A 93 -1.51 14.48 20.09
CA ARG A 93 -1.56 13.20 19.38
C ARG A 93 -0.14 12.87 18.89
N VAL A 94 0.73 12.74 19.89
CA VAL A 94 1.90 11.87 19.99
C VAL A 94 2.64 11.61 18.67
N ALA A 95 3.75 12.31 18.45
CA ALA A 95 4.73 11.94 17.43
C ALA A 95 5.16 10.47 17.54
N ALA A 96 5.21 9.88 18.74
CA ALA A 96 5.42 8.43 18.92
C ALA A 96 4.23 7.52 18.47
N MET A 97 3.02 8.04 18.25
CA MET A 97 1.88 7.35 17.62
C MET A 97 1.84 7.61 16.11
N GLU A 98 2.27 8.80 15.66
CA GLU A 98 2.34 9.15 14.25
C GLU A 98 3.59 8.59 13.57
N VAL A 99 4.67 8.31 14.31
CA VAL A 99 5.88 7.66 13.81
C VAL A 99 5.54 6.26 13.27
N PRO A 100 4.89 5.34 13.99
CA PRO A 100 4.46 4.07 13.40
C PRO A 100 3.53 4.22 12.18
N ARG A 101 2.65 5.23 12.18
CA ARG A 101 1.73 5.54 11.06
C ARG A 101 2.43 6.10 9.83
N ALA A 102 3.45 6.94 10.01
CA ALA A 102 4.24 7.56 8.95
C ALA A 102 5.40 6.66 8.48
N LEU A 103 5.86 5.74 9.33
CA LEU A 103 6.93 4.79 9.06
C LEU A 103 6.44 3.46 8.47
N GLY A 104 5.13 3.27 8.29
CA GLY A 104 4.57 2.02 7.76
C GLY A 104 4.99 0.80 8.60
N THR A 105 5.21 0.96 9.90
CA THR A 105 5.53 -0.17 10.76
C THR A 105 4.24 -0.81 11.22
N PHE A 106 4.10 -2.11 10.99
CA PHE A 106 2.95 -2.92 11.41
C PHE A 106 3.36 -3.88 12.54
N PRO A 107 3.72 -3.36 13.73
CA PRO A 107 4.18 -4.21 14.84
C PRO A 107 3.10 -5.20 15.28
N ASP A 108 1.84 -4.80 15.19
CA ASP A 108 0.69 -5.68 15.39
C ASP A 108 0.75 -6.89 14.44
N ILE A 109 0.92 -6.67 13.14
CA ILE A 109 1.01 -7.76 12.15
C ILE A 109 2.22 -8.66 12.43
N ARG A 110 3.39 -8.08 12.70
CA ARG A 110 4.63 -8.84 12.98
C ARG A 110 4.50 -9.74 14.22
N HIS A 111 3.68 -9.35 15.19
CA HIS A 111 3.39 -10.18 16.36
C HIS A 111 2.25 -11.18 16.15
N LEU A 112 1.23 -10.81 15.37
CA LEU A 112 0.03 -11.62 15.17
C LEU A 112 0.18 -12.69 14.07
N ASP A 113 0.91 -12.38 13.00
CA ASP A 113 1.12 -13.26 11.84
C ASP A 113 2.58 -13.12 11.33
N PRO A 114 3.57 -13.67 12.06
CA PRO A 114 4.96 -13.63 11.64
C PRO A 114 5.22 -14.37 10.32
N GLU A 115 4.45 -15.43 10.04
CA GLU A 115 4.51 -16.18 8.77
C GLU A 115 4.14 -15.27 7.58
N PHE A 116 3.14 -14.40 7.74
CA PHE A 116 2.82 -13.41 6.72
C PHE A 116 3.97 -12.42 6.49
N ILE A 117 4.66 -11.97 7.54
CA ILE A 117 5.79 -11.05 7.37
C ILE A 117 6.92 -11.71 6.59
N GLU A 118 7.28 -12.96 6.91
CA GLU A 118 8.29 -13.72 6.15
C GLU A 118 7.89 -13.89 4.68
N LEU A 119 6.62 -14.25 4.44
CA LEU A 119 6.06 -14.34 3.08
C LEU A 119 6.12 -13.00 2.35
N TYR A 120 5.63 -11.93 2.95
CA TYR A 120 5.65 -10.59 2.35
C TYR A 120 7.08 -10.15 2.04
N GLU A 121 8.01 -10.32 2.99
CA GLU A 121 9.43 -9.97 2.80
C GLU A 121 10.06 -10.77 1.63
N SER A 122 9.59 -12.00 1.37
CA SER A 122 10.04 -12.81 0.23
C SER A 122 9.49 -12.33 -1.13
N VAL A 123 8.34 -11.66 -1.18
CA VAL A 123 7.68 -11.21 -2.44
C VAL A 123 7.60 -9.69 -2.58
N GLN A 124 8.11 -8.91 -1.62
CA GLN A 124 8.01 -7.44 -1.62
C GLN A 124 8.65 -6.75 -2.83
N HIS A 125 9.51 -7.45 -3.57
CA HIS A 125 10.14 -6.96 -4.81
C HIS A 125 9.33 -7.28 -6.07
N THR A 126 8.23 -8.02 -5.93
CA THR A 126 7.29 -8.41 -6.99
C THR A 126 5.87 -7.88 -6.77
N THR A 127 5.64 -7.05 -5.74
CA THR A 127 4.40 -6.28 -5.51
C THR A 127 4.73 -4.82 -5.18
N GLN A 128 3.88 -3.88 -5.61
CA GLN A 128 3.95 -2.47 -5.19
C GLN A 128 2.94 -2.14 -4.09
N THR A 129 2.20 -3.15 -3.61
CA THR A 129 1.20 -2.97 -2.57
C THR A 129 1.84 -2.76 -1.20
N SER A 130 1.16 -2.01 -0.34
CA SER A 130 1.59 -1.85 1.04
C SER A 130 1.45 -3.17 1.82
N VAL A 131 2.21 -3.30 2.92
CA VAL A 131 2.06 -4.42 3.86
C VAL A 131 0.62 -4.53 4.36
N ALA A 132 -0.08 -3.41 4.58
CA ALA A 132 -1.48 -3.39 5.02
C ALA A 132 -2.42 -4.00 3.97
N MET A 133 -2.24 -3.63 2.70
CA MET A 133 -3.02 -4.18 1.58
C MET A 133 -2.75 -5.66 1.37
N SER A 134 -1.48 -6.04 1.38
CA SER A 134 -1.03 -7.42 1.34
C SER A 134 -1.59 -8.25 2.51
N TYR A 135 -1.64 -7.68 3.72
CA TYR A 135 -2.21 -8.36 4.88
C TYR A 135 -3.74 -8.44 4.81
N ALA A 136 -4.41 -7.43 4.26
CA ALA A 136 -5.84 -7.48 4.01
C ALA A 136 -6.19 -8.60 3.02
N LEU A 137 -5.39 -8.79 1.96
CA LEU A 137 -5.53 -9.92 1.03
C LEU A 137 -5.30 -11.26 1.75
N ARG A 138 -4.23 -11.40 2.54
CA ARG A 138 -3.96 -12.57 3.41
C ARG A 138 -5.18 -12.91 4.26
N LEU A 139 -5.75 -11.93 4.96
CA LEU A 139 -6.92 -12.12 5.83
C LEU A 139 -8.18 -12.45 5.04
N ALA A 140 -8.41 -11.80 3.90
CA ALA A 140 -9.52 -12.10 2.99
C ALA A 140 -9.44 -13.55 2.50
N THR A 141 -8.26 -14.01 2.09
CA THR A 141 -8.05 -15.39 1.62
C THR A 141 -8.28 -16.42 2.73
N LYS A 142 -7.79 -16.16 3.95
CA LYS A 142 -8.12 -17.01 5.11
C LYS A 142 -9.63 -17.05 5.36
N TYR A 143 -10.27 -15.89 5.41
CA TYR A 143 -11.71 -15.77 5.65
C TYR A 143 -12.54 -16.55 4.61
N VAL A 144 -12.32 -16.37 3.30
CA VAL A 144 -13.12 -17.07 2.29
C VAL A 144 -12.91 -18.58 2.31
N THR A 145 -11.72 -19.03 2.71
CA THR A 145 -11.39 -20.44 2.86
C THR A 145 -12.09 -21.04 4.08
N GLU A 146 -11.93 -20.40 5.24
CA GLU A 146 -12.50 -20.86 6.52
C GLU A 146 -14.03 -20.80 6.54
N ALA A 147 -14.62 -19.78 5.92
CA ALA A 147 -16.07 -19.63 5.80
C ALA A 147 -16.67 -20.45 4.65
N GLY A 148 -15.85 -21.12 3.83
CA GLY A 148 -16.31 -21.94 2.71
C GLY A 148 -17.04 -21.13 1.64
N ILE A 149 -16.64 -19.87 1.40
CA ILE A 149 -17.25 -19.02 0.38
C ILE A 149 -16.88 -19.59 -1.00
N PRO A 150 -17.84 -19.90 -1.88
CA PRO A 150 -17.54 -20.50 -3.17
C PRO A 150 -16.94 -19.49 -4.15
N GLY A 151 -16.11 -19.97 -5.07
CA GLY A 151 -15.59 -19.20 -6.19
C GLY A 151 -14.07 -19.06 -6.23
N ASP A 152 -13.59 -18.45 -7.29
CA ASP A 152 -12.16 -18.32 -7.57
C ASP A 152 -11.55 -17.04 -6.98
N VAL A 153 -10.23 -16.91 -7.05
CA VAL A 153 -9.52 -15.67 -6.73
C VAL A 153 -9.21 -14.95 -8.03
N VAL A 154 -9.58 -13.67 -8.12
CA VAL A 154 -9.36 -12.84 -9.31
C VAL A 154 -8.57 -11.60 -8.92
N GLU A 155 -7.53 -11.31 -9.70
CA GLU A 155 -6.75 -10.08 -9.65
C GLU A 155 -6.68 -9.46 -11.06
N CYS A 156 -7.03 -8.18 -11.15
CA CYS A 156 -6.93 -7.37 -12.37
C CYS A 156 -5.86 -6.31 -12.15
N GLY A 157 -4.78 -6.35 -12.94
CA GLY A 157 -3.55 -5.63 -12.67
C GLY A 157 -2.66 -6.41 -11.70
N VAL A 158 -1.65 -7.08 -12.24
CA VAL A 158 -0.90 -8.14 -11.55
C VAL A 158 0.57 -7.77 -11.38
N TRP A 159 1.12 -6.97 -12.31
CA TRP A 159 2.55 -6.67 -12.38
C TRP A 159 3.40 -7.95 -12.32
N ARG A 160 4.22 -8.12 -11.27
CA ARG A 160 5.11 -9.29 -11.07
C ARG A 160 4.47 -10.38 -10.21
N GLY A 161 3.20 -10.25 -9.83
CA GLY A 161 2.43 -11.31 -9.17
C GLY A 161 2.69 -11.48 -7.66
N GLY A 162 3.33 -10.53 -6.98
CA GLY A 162 3.59 -10.65 -5.54
C GLY A 162 2.32 -10.68 -4.68
N SER A 163 1.29 -9.91 -5.06
CA SER A 163 -0.03 -9.94 -4.39
C SER A 163 -0.74 -11.28 -4.62
N ALA A 164 -0.81 -11.75 -5.88
CA ALA A 164 -1.25 -13.11 -6.20
C ALA A 164 -0.51 -14.21 -5.42
N ALA A 165 0.81 -14.09 -5.26
CA ALA A 165 1.61 -15.03 -4.49
C ALA A 165 1.20 -15.08 -3.02
N ILE A 166 0.80 -13.95 -2.42
CA ILE A 166 0.28 -13.93 -1.04
C ILE A 166 -1.02 -14.73 -0.93
N ALA A 167 -1.95 -14.55 -1.87
CA ALA A 167 -3.18 -15.34 -1.92
C ALA A 167 -2.89 -16.83 -2.16
N ALA A 168 -2.02 -17.14 -3.12
CA ALA A 168 -1.63 -18.51 -3.47
C ALA A 168 -0.98 -19.27 -2.30
N ALA A 169 0.00 -18.65 -1.62
CA ALA A 169 0.64 -19.21 -0.44
C ALA A 169 -0.37 -19.42 0.71
N THR A 170 -1.34 -18.52 0.85
CA THR A 170 -2.40 -18.65 1.86
C THR A 170 -3.34 -19.81 1.58
N LEU A 171 -3.78 -19.97 0.34
CA LEU A 171 -4.60 -21.12 -0.09
C LEU A 171 -3.83 -22.44 0.07
N PHE A 172 -2.55 -22.44 -0.33
CA PHE A 172 -1.67 -23.60 -0.18
C PHE A 172 -1.53 -24.04 1.28
N ALA A 173 -1.24 -23.10 2.18
CA ALA A 173 -1.14 -23.37 3.62
C ALA A 173 -2.45 -23.91 4.21
N ALA A 174 -3.60 -23.41 3.72
CA ALA A 174 -4.93 -23.88 4.12
C ALA A 174 -5.35 -25.20 3.43
N LYS A 175 -4.55 -25.72 2.49
CA LYS A 175 -4.85 -26.90 1.65
C LYS A 175 -6.11 -26.73 0.78
N ASP A 176 -6.50 -25.49 0.50
CA ASP A 176 -7.57 -25.18 -0.44
C ASP A 176 -6.99 -25.06 -1.85
N LEU A 177 -6.73 -26.22 -2.47
CA LEU A 177 -6.07 -26.33 -3.78
C LEU A 177 -7.08 -26.39 -4.95
N GLY A 178 -8.36 -26.16 -4.66
CA GLY A 178 -9.45 -26.31 -5.62
C GLY A 178 -9.76 -25.05 -6.43
N ARG A 179 -9.39 -23.87 -5.91
CA ARG A 179 -9.70 -22.58 -6.52
C ARG A 179 -8.74 -22.27 -7.64
N THR A 180 -9.24 -21.71 -8.72
CA THR A 180 -8.37 -21.12 -9.74
C THR A 180 -8.00 -19.69 -9.32
N ILE A 181 -6.75 -19.29 -9.55
CA ILE A 181 -6.26 -17.91 -9.43
C ILE A 181 -6.19 -17.34 -10.83
N TRP A 182 -7.06 -16.37 -11.12
CA TRP A 182 -7.14 -15.67 -12.41
C TRP A 182 -6.41 -14.34 -12.32
N LEU A 183 -5.46 -14.16 -13.23
CA LEU A 183 -4.53 -13.03 -13.28
C LEU A 183 -4.72 -12.31 -14.61
N TYR A 184 -5.45 -11.21 -14.60
CA TYR A 184 -5.70 -10.39 -15.79
C TYR A 184 -4.67 -9.26 -15.84
N ASP A 185 -3.83 -9.26 -16.87
CA ASP A 185 -2.85 -8.21 -17.10
C ASP A 185 -2.52 -8.14 -18.59
N THR A 186 -1.94 -7.03 -19.01
CA THR A 186 -1.40 -6.89 -20.36
C THR A 186 -0.16 -7.78 -20.56
N PHE A 187 0.64 -7.99 -19.50
CA PHE A 187 1.97 -8.65 -19.52
C PHE A 187 2.98 -8.06 -20.51
N THR A 188 2.61 -6.95 -21.14
CA THR A 188 3.40 -6.22 -22.13
C THR A 188 3.71 -4.80 -21.66
N TRP A 189 3.12 -4.37 -20.53
CA TRP A 189 3.22 -3.00 -20.04
C TRP A 189 2.68 -1.98 -21.07
N THR A 190 1.62 -2.37 -21.77
CA THR A 190 0.94 -1.51 -22.76
C THR A 190 -0.51 -1.35 -22.38
N TRP A 191 -0.92 -0.11 -22.08
CA TRP A 191 -2.29 0.24 -21.74
C TRP A 191 -2.73 1.49 -22.49
N ASP A 192 -4.05 1.71 -22.51
CA ASP A 192 -4.64 2.90 -23.11
C ASP A 192 -4.21 4.16 -22.35
N GLU A 193 -4.09 5.28 -23.06
CA GLU A 193 -3.73 6.55 -22.43
C GLU A 193 -4.76 6.94 -21.35
N PRO A 194 -4.32 7.37 -20.15
CA PRO A 194 -5.23 7.85 -19.11
C PRO A 194 -6.09 9.03 -19.60
N SER A 195 -7.36 9.02 -19.21
CA SER A 195 -8.31 10.07 -19.52
C SER A 195 -8.13 11.30 -18.62
N ASP A 196 -8.93 12.35 -18.82
CA ASP A 196 -8.97 13.50 -17.90
C ASP A 196 -9.60 13.15 -16.52
N LEU A 197 -10.24 11.98 -16.40
CA LEU A 197 -10.76 11.46 -15.14
C LEU A 197 -9.67 10.86 -14.25
N ASP A 198 -8.50 10.54 -14.84
CA ASP A 198 -7.44 9.81 -14.19
C ASP A 198 -6.39 10.77 -13.64
N GLN A 199 -6.48 11.05 -12.33
CA GLN A 199 -5.57 11.95 -11.63
C GLN A 199 -5.00 11.27 -10.39
N LEU A 200 -3.71 11.48 -10.14
CA LEU A 200 -3.06 11.10 -8.91
C LEU A 200 -3.42 12.10 -7.81
N GLU A 201 -4.02 11.62 -6.74
CA GLU A 201 -4.37 12.40 -5.56
C GLU A 201 -3.16 12.59 -4.65
N LEU A 202 -2.76 13.84 -4.44
CA LEU A 202 -1.66 14.23 -3.56
C LEU A 202 -2.17 15.20 -2.49
N PRO A 203 -1.53 15.26 -1.30
CA PRO A 203 -1.87 16.26 -0.28
C PRO A 203 -1.80 17.72 -0.79
N SER A 204 -0.99 17.99 -1.82
CA SER A 204 -0.84 19.29 -2.48
C SER A 204 -1.88 19.58 -3.56
N GLY A 205 -2.77 18.62 -3.87
CA GLY A 205 -3.76 18.69 -4.93
C GLY A 205 -3.55 17.64 -6.03
N ALA A 206 -4.62 17.33 -6.76
CA ALA A 206 -4.62 16.32 -7.81
C ALA A 206 -3.74 16.71 -9.01
N THR A 207 -3.05 15.73 -9.58
CA THR A 207 -2.20 15.88 -10.77
C THR A 207 -2.64 14.90 -11.84
N LYS A 208 -2.82 15.36 -13.08
CA LYS A 208 -3.27 14.48 -14.18
C LYS A 208 -2.26 13.37 -14.44
N LEU A 209 -2.73 12.13 -14.50
CA LEU A 209 -1.86 10.97 -14.67
C LEU A 209 -1.13 10.99 -16.02
N LYS A 210 -1.81 11.45 -17.08
CA LYS A 210 -1.20 11.62 -18.41
C LYS A 210 0.00 12.58 -18.43
N ASP A 211 -0.05 13.66 -17.63
CA ASP A 211 1.03 14.65 -17.56
C ASP A 211 2.23 14.05 -16.82
N LEU A 212 1.97 13.23 -15.78
CA LEU A 212 3.00 12.48 -15.06
C LEU A 212 3.67 11.45 -15.97
N LEU A 213 2.90 10.60 -16.67
CA LEU A 213 3.43 9.58 -17.57
C LEU A 213 4.23 10.18 -18.72
N ALA A 214 3.79 11.31 -19.29
CA ALA A 214 4.53 12.02 -20.33
C ALA A 214 5.90 12.55 -19.85
N SER A 215 6.07 12.74 -18.54
CA SER A 215 7.34 13.18 -17.93
C SER A 215 8.32 12.04 -17.64
N VAL A 216 7.87 10.79 -17.70
CA VAL A 216 8.70 9.59 -17.50
C VAL A 216 9.29 9.17 -18.85
N THR A 217 10.48 9.67 -19.19
CA THR A 217 11.18 9.34 -20.45
C THR A 217 11.84 7.95 -20.40
N ASP A 218 11.54 7.09 -21.39
CA ASP A 218 12.29 5.94 -21.95
C ASP A 218 12.91 4.85 -21.03
N SER A 219 12.86 4.95 -19.70
CA SER A 219 13.43 3.94 -18.78
C SER A 219 12.42 2.86 -18.32
N VAL A 220 11.18 2.89 -18.79
CA VAL A 220 10.08 2.02 -18.32
C VAL A 220 10.19 0.58 -18.86
N GLN A 221 10.94 0.35 -19.95
CA GLN A 221 11.03 -0.97 -20.59
C GLN A 221 11.73 -2.05 -19.73
N ASP A 222 12.49 -1.68 -18.69
CA ASP A 222 13.25 -2.63 -17.84
C ASP A 222 12.47 -3.04 -16.55
N VAL A 223 11.22 -2.57 -16.39
CA VAL A 223 10.39 -2.79 -15.19
C VAL A 223 9.24 -3.79 -15.43
N GLY A 224 9.07 -4.19 -16.69
CA GLY A 224 8.01 -5.09 -17.15
C GLY A 224 8.01 -6.48 -16.51
N ALA A 225 6.89 -7.18 -16.62
CA ALA A 225 6.76 -8.57 -16.23
C ALA A 225 5.97 -9.32 -17.30
N ASP A 226 6.58 -10.36 -17.87
CA ASP A 226 5.90 -11.27 -18.79
C ASP A 226 5.08 -12.34 -18.04
N GLU A 227 4.19 -13.00 -18.77
CA GLU A 227 3.29 -14.02 -18.25
C GLU A 227 4.02 -15.15 -17.51
N GLU A 228 5.14 -15.63 -18.06
CA GLU A 228 5.87 -16.78 -17.49
C GLU A 228 6.58 -16.39 -16.18
N SER A 229 7.11 -15.17 -16.08
CA SER A 229 7.69 -14.61 -14.87
C SER A 229 6.66 -14.50 -13.74
N VAL A 230 5.45 -14.01 -14.05
CA VAL A 230 4.33 -13.93 -13.11
C VAL A 230 3.91 -15.33 -12.67
N LEU A 231 3.73 -16.24 -13.62
CA LEU A 231 3.36 -17.62 -13.34
C LEU A 231 4.41 -18.32 -12.48
N GLY A 232 5.70 -18.08 -12.74
CA GLY A 232 6.81 -18.55 -11.92
C GLY A 232 6.77 -18.01 -10.48
N THR A 233 6.48 -16.72 -10.31
CA THR A 233 6.34 -16.08 -8.99
C THR A 233 5.23 -16.73 -8.17
N VAL A 234 4.04 -16.89 -8.77
CA VAL A 234 2.86 -17.43 -8.06
C VAL A 234 3.01 -18.93 -7.82
N ALA A 235 3.47 -19.71 -8.82
CA ALA A 235 3.69 -21.15 -8.67
C ALA A 235 4.86 -21.46 -7.71
N GLY A 236 5.81 -20.53 -7.54
CA GLY A 236 6.93 -20.65 -6.59
C GLY A 236 6.48 -20.77 -5.13
N THR A 237 5.24 -20.41 -4.81
CA THR A 237 4.63 -20.59 -3.48
C THR A 237 4.29 -22.06 -3.16
N GLY A 238 4.34 -22.95 -4.16
CA GLY A 238 3.88 -24.33 -4.07
C GLY A 238 2.42 -24.54 -4.48
N TYR A 239 1.67 -23.47 -4.76
CA TYR A 239 0.31 -23.58 -5.28
C TYR A 239 0.30 -24.28 -6.65
N PRO A 240 -0.67 -25.17 -6.95
CA PRO A 240 -0.65 -25.95 -8.19
C PRO A 240 -0.64 -25.04 -9.42
N ARG A 241 0.36 -25.20 -10.28
CA ARG A 241 0.53 -24.36 -11.47
C ARG A 241 -0.68 -24.46 -12.41
N GLU A 242 -1.31 -25.63 -12.47
CA GLU A 242 -2.53 -25.87 -13.23
C GLU A 242 -3.76 -25.12 -12.68
N GLN A 243 -3.70 -24.55 -11.48
CA GLN A 243 -4.73 -23.71 -10.90
C GLN A 243 -4.44 -22.21 -11.07
N ILE A 244 -3.39 -21.84 -11.80
CA ILE A 244 -3.06 -20.45 -12.09
C ILE A 244 -3.39 -20.19 -13.57
N ARG A 245 -4.11 -19.11 -13.84
CA ARG A 245 -4.55 -18.70 -15.18
C ARG A 245 -4.19 -17.24 -15.41
N CYS A 246 -3.17 -17.01 -16.23
CA CYS A 246 -2.89 -15.68 -16.74
C CYS A 246 -3.74 -15.43 -17.98
N VAL A 247 -4.36 -14.25 -18.06
CA VAL A 247 -5.19 -13.82 -19.19
C VAL A 247 -4.57 -12.55 -19.75
N ALA A 248 -3.86 -12.68 -20.87
CA ALA A 248 -3.11 -11.60 -21.47
C ALA A 248 -4.00 -10.66 -22.29
N GLY A 249 -3.91 -9.37 -21.99
CA GLY A 249 -4.58 -8.29 -22.72
C GLY A 249 -5.23 -7.27 -21.79
N LEU A 250 -5.85 -6.25 -22.37
CA LEU A 250 -6.64 -5.29 -21.61
C LEU A 250 -7.85 -6.00 -21.00
N VAL A 251 -8.23 -5.63 -19.77
CA VAL A 251 -9.43 -6.17 -19.11
C VAL A 251 -10.69 -5.90 -19.94
N GLN A 252 -10.72 -4.76 -20.64
CA GLN A 252 -11.79 -4.34 -21.54
C GLN A 252 -11.94 -5.27 -22.77
N GLU A 253 -10.87 -5.94 -23.18
CA GLU A 253 -10.84 -6.83 -24.33
C GLU A 253 -11.02 -8.31 -23.94
N THR A 254 -10.59 -8.68 -22.73
CA THR A 254 -10.53 -10.06 -22.28
C THR A 254 -11.75 -10.49 -21.46
N ILE A 255 -12.36 -9.55 -20.73
CA ILE A 255 -13.57 -9.74 -19.92
C ILE A 255 -14.76 -9.17 -20.72
N PRO A 256 -15.90 -9.89 -20.85
CA PRO A 256 -16.31 -11.06 -20.06
C PRO A 256 -15.96 -12.43 -20.65
N GLU A 257 -15.33 -12.52 -21.83
CA GLU A 257 -15.11 -13.80 -22.52
C GLU A 257 -14.32 -14.82 -21.67
N HIS A 258 -13.33 -14.34 -20.91
CA HIS A 258 -12.47 -15.17 -20.06
C HIS A 258 -12.80 -15.05 -18.57
N ALA A 259 -14.01 -14.60 -18.20
CA ALA A 259 -14.40 -14.47 -16.79
C ALA A 259 -14.67 -15.85 -16.13
N PRO A 260 -14.32 -16.04 -14.84
CA PRO A 260 -14.66 -17.27 -14.11
C PRO A 260 -16.17 -17.41 -13.89
N GLY A 261 -16.61 -18.61 -13.50
CA GLY A 261 -18.03 -18.86 -13.21
C GLY A 261 -18.52 -18.21 -11.90
N SER A 262 -17.66 -18.08 -10.90
CA SER A 262 -17.96 -17.47 -9.60
C SER A 262 -16.67 -17.01 -8.93
N ILE A 263 -16.72 -15.93 -8.16
CA ILE A 263 -15.56 -15.30 -7.55
C ILE A 263 -15.74 -15.28 -6.03
N ALA A 264 -14.72 -15.65 -5.27
CA ALA A 264 -14.67 -15.52 -3.81
C ALA A 264 -13.88 -14.27 -3.38
N ILE A 265 -12.82 -13.93 -4.14
CA ILE A 265 -12.03 -12.71 -3.93
C ILE A 265 -11.87 -12.01 -5.27
N LEU A 266 -12.27 -10.74 -5.32
CA LEU A 266 -12.06 -9.86 -6.47
C LEU A 266 -11.14 -8.72 -6.04
N ARG A 267 -9.94 -8.62 -6.61
CA ARG A 267 -8.99 -7.54 -6.38
C ARG A 267 -8.82 -6.72 -7.66
N LEU A 268 -9.09 -5.42 -7.57
CA LEU A 268 -8.99 -4.46 -8.69
C LEU A 268 -7.79 -3.53 -8.47
N ASP A 269 -6.89 -3.46 -9.44
CA ASP A 269 -5.57 -2.79 -9.37
C ASP A 269 -5.08 -2.34 -10.77
N THR A 270 -5.99 -1.78 -11.58
CA THR A 270 -5.70 -1.32 -12.94
C THR A 270 -5.61 0.19 -13.08
N ASP A 271 -5.60 0.94 -11.97
CA ASP A 271 -5.45 2.40 -11.82
C ASP A 271 -6.53 3.30 -12.46
N LEU A 272 -7.01 2.94 -13.65
CA LEU A 272 -7.78 3.82 -14.53
C LEU A 272 -9.28 3.68 -14.33
N TYR A 273 -9.99 4.77 -14.62
CA TYR A 273 -11.46 4.82 -14.57
C TYR A 273 -12.10 3.73 -15.44
N ASP A 274 -11.70 3.61 -16.70
CA ASP A 274 -12.38 2.73 -17.66
C ASP A 274 -12.15 1.25 -17.36
N SER A 275 -10.94 0.87 -16.94
CA SER A 275 -10.63 -0.52 -16.54
C SER A 275 -11.37 -0.88 -15.25
N THR A 276 -11.29 -0.03 -14.22
CA THR A 276 -11.98 -0.25 -12.93
C THR A 276 -13.50 -0.36 -13.13
N ARG A 277 -14.07 0.52 -13.96
CA ARG A 277 -15.51 0.49 -14.29
C ARG A 277 -15.89 -0.80 -15.00
N HIS A 278 -15.11 -1.22 -16.01
CA HIS A 278 -15.35 -2.43 -16.77
C HIS A 278 -15.28 -3.69 -15.90
N GLU A 279 -14.27 -3.78 -15.04
CA GLU A 279 -14.11 -4.86 -14.06
C GLU A 279 -15.31 -4.95 -13.12
N LEU A 280 -15.77 -3.83 -12.55
CA LEU A 280 -16.94 -3.81 -11.69
C LEU A 280 -18.21 -4.25 -12.43
N GLU A 281 -18.43 -3.77 -13.66
CA GLU A 281 -19.62 -4.12 -14.46
C GLU A 281 -19.71 -5.62 -14.77
N HIS A 282 -18.57 -6.28 -14.95
CA HIS A 282 -18.53 -7.69 -15.39
C HIS A 282 -18.18 -8.69 -14.29
N LEU A 283 -17.32 -8.35 -13.34
CA LEU A 283 -16.79 -9.27 -12.32
C LEU A 283 -17.49 -9.13 -10.97
N TYR A 284 -17.90 -7.93 -10.54
CA TYR A 284 -18.61 -7.78 -9.26
C TYR A 284 -19.93 -8.57 -9.21
N PRO A 285 -20.72 -8.72 -10.30
CA PRO A 285 -21.88 -9.61 -10.30
C PRO A 285 -21.54 -11.08 -10.02
N LEU A 286 -20.34 -11.53 -10.44
CA LEU A 286 -19.84 -12.90 -10.25
C LEU A 286 -19.25 -13.14 -8.85
N LEU A 287 -18.96 -12.07 -8.09
CA LEU A 287 -18.57 -12.17 -6.69
C LEU A 287 -19.70 -12.81 -5.90
N SER A 288 -19.38 -13.90 -5.21
CA SER A 288 -20.30 -14.63 -4.34
C SER A 288 -20.76 -13.76 -3.18
N VAL A 289 -21.97 -14.01 -2.67
CA VAL A 289 -22.39 -13.46 -1.37
C VAL A 289 -21.46 -14.00 -0.29
N GLY A 290 -20.95 -13.11 0.55
CA GLY A 290 -19.88 -13.39 1.50
C GLY A 290 -18.47 -13.28 0.90
N GLY A 291 -18.33 -13.09 -0.42
CA GLY A 291 -17.05 -12.85 -1.08
C GLY A 291 -16.49 -11.45 -0.81
N VAL A 292 -15.20 -11.28 -1.05
CA VAL A 292 -14.46 -10.05 -0.71
C VAL A 292 -14.10 -9.29 -1.99
N LEU A 293 -14.42 -8.00 -2.02
CA LEU A 293 -13.87 -7.05 -3.00
C LEU A 293 -12.74 -6.26 -2.35
N ILE A 294 -11.62 -6.12 -3.04
CA ILE A 294 -10.51 -5.21 -2.70
C ILE A 294 -10.31 -4.27 -3.88
N VAL A 295 -10.22 -2.97 -3.61
CA VAL A 295 -9.87 -1.95 -4.60
C VAL A 295 -8.58 -1.28 -4.15
N ASP A 296 -7.50 -1.42 -4.92
CA ASP A 296 -6.17 -0.96 -4.50
C ASP A 296 -6.05 0.56 -4.54
N ASP A 297 -6.50 1.18 -5.63
CA ASP A 297 -6.19 2.58 -5.90
C ASP A 297 -7.28 3.59 -5.52
N TYR A 298 -8.31 3.16 -4.80
CA TYR A 298 -9.50 4.01 -4.53
C TYR A 298 -9.16 5.36 -3.88
N GLY A 299 -8.13 5.45 -3.05
CA GLY A 299 -7.69 6.69 -2.41
C GLY A 299 -6.50 7.37 -3.08
N LYS A 300 -5.98 6.80 -4.18
CA LYS A 300 -4.78 7.23 -4.89
C LYS A 300 -5.10 7.79 -6.28
N TYR A 301 -5.99 7.16 -7.02
CA TYR A 301 -6.39 7.62 -8.35
C TYR A 301 -7.88 7.97 -8.39
N SER A 302 -8.18 9.22 -8.72
CA SER A 302 -9.57 9.72 -8.78
C SER A 302 -10.42 9.00 -9.82
N GLY A 303 -9.81 8.47 -10.89
CA GLY A 303 -10.48 7.62 -11.87
C GLY A 303 -11.05 6.36 -11.25
N ALA A 304 -10.20 5.57 -10.56
CA ALA A 304 -10.63 4.40 -9.82
C ALA A 304 -11.66 4.73 -8.72
N THR A 305 -11.45 5.82 -7.95
CA THR A 305 -12.43 6.30 -6.96
C THR A 305 -13.81 6.50 -7.58
N ARG A 306 -13.84 7.26 -8.69
CA ARG A 306 -15.06 7.65 -9.36
C ARG A 306 -15.78 6.46 -9.98
N ALA A 307 -15.05 5.53 -10.60
CA ALA A 307 -15.62 4.31 -11.17
C ALA A 307 -16.34 3.47 -10.10
N VAL A 308 -15.71 3.30 -8.93
CA VAL A 308 -16.30 2.58 -7.79
C VAL A 308 -17.55 3.31 -7.26
N ASP A 309 -17.45 4.62 -7.03
CA ASP A 309 -18.55 5.42 -6.50
C ASP A 309 -19.76 5.42 -7.44
N GLU A 310 -19.53 5.60 -8.74
CA GLU A 310 -20.60 5.57 -9.75
C GLU A 310 -21.22 4.18 -9.89
N TYR A 311 -20.43 3.10 -9.76
CA TYR A 311 -20.96 1.74 -9.79
C TYR A 311 -21.81 1.44 -8.55
N PHE A 312 -21.31 1.72 -7.34
CA PHE A 312 -22.05 1.47 -6.10
C PHE A 312 -23.28 2.38 -5.93
N ALA A 313 -23.28 3.58 -6.49
CA ALA A 313 -24.48 4.43 -6.52
C ALA A 313 -25.65 3.83 -7.31
N LYS A 314 -25.40 2.86 -8.20
CA LYS A 314 -26.43 2.13 -8.97
C LYS A 314 -27.01 0.94 -8.20
N LEU A 315 -26.37 0.52 -7.10
CA LEU A 315 -26.83 -0.61 -6.31
C LEU A 315 -27.99 -0.21 -5.39
N ASN A 316 -28.91 -1.13 -5.15
CA ASN A 316 -30.06 -0.89 -4.27
C ASN A 316 -29.69 -0.81 -2.79
N GLU A 317 -28.53 -1.35 -2.42
CA GLU A 317 -28.06 -1.42 -1.04
C GLU A 317 -26.74 -0.69 -0.86
N PRO A 318 -26.58 0.06 0.25
CA PRO A 318 -25.32 0.72 0.54
C PRO A 318 -24.24 -0.31 0.88
N ILE A 319 -23.08 -0.16 0.26
CA ILE A 319 -21.89 -0.96 0.55
C ILE A 319 -21.02 -0.25 1.59
N LEU A 320 -20.70 -0.93 2.69
CA LEU A 320 -19.65 -0.46 3.61
C LEU A 320 -18.28 -0.75 3.00
N LEU A 321 -17.75 0.23 2.27
CA LEU A 321 -16.41 0.17 1.69
C LEU A 321 -15.38 0.62 2.73
N HIS A 322 -14.81 -0.34 3.46
CA HIS A 322 -13.91 -0.07 4.58
C HIS A 322 -12.52 0.34 4.09
N ARG A 323 -11.90 1.29 4.79
CA ARG A 323 -10.54 1.76 4.51
C ARG A 323 -9.49 0.77 5.02
N ILE A 324 -8.54 0.38 4.17
CA ILE A 324 -7.37 -0.41 4.60
C ILE A 324 -6.24 0.53 5.03
N ASP A 325 -5.80 1.39 4.12
CA ASP A 325 -4.73 2.36 4.34
C ASP A 325 -5.06 3.70 3.65
N THR A 326 -4.05 4.45 3.19
CA THR A 326 -4.25 5.70 2.45
C THR A 326 -4.96 5.52 1.11
N GLN A 327 -4.73 4.41 0.42
CA GLN A 327 -5.25 4.16 -0.93
C GLN A 327 -6.35 3.09 -0.93
N GLY A 328 -6.12 1.93 -0.32
CA GLY A 328 -6.96 0.78 -0.60
C GLY A 328 -8.25 0.70 0.19
N ARG A 329 -9.19 -0.03 -0.36
CA ARG A 329 -10.51 -0.30 0.21
C ARG A 329 -10.87 -1.78 0.14
N ILE A 330 -11.73 -2.21 1.05
CA ILE A 330 -12.22 -3.59 1.12
C ILE A 330 -13.68 -3.63 1.54
N CYS A 331 -14.45 -4.55 0.98
CA CYS A 331 -15.78 -4.87 1.48
C CYS A 331 -16.12 -6.35 1.29
N VAL A 332 -17.10 -6.82 2.06
CA VAL A 332 -17.73 -8.13 1.86
C VAL A 332 -19.05 -7.89 1.13
N LYS A 333 -19.30 -8.64 0.06
CA LYS A 333 -20.57 -8.59 -0.65
C LYS A 333 -21.65 -9.24 0.21
N THR A 334 -22.64 -8.46 0.65
CA THR A 334 -23.66 -8.94 1.60
C THR A 334 -24.94 -9.46 0.93
N THR A 335 -25.17 -9.12 -0.33
CA THR A 335 -26.40 -9.50 -1.04
C THR A 335 -26.12 -9.92 -2.47
N ALA A 336 -26.99 -10.82 -2.96
CA ALA A 336 -27.00 -11.18 -4.37
C ALA A 336 -27.65 -10.02 -5.11
N GLU A 337 -27.00 -9.50 -6.15
CA GLU A 337 -27.61 -8.45 -6.96
C GLU A 337 -28.91 -8.97 -7.59
N THR A 338 -30.00 -8.26 -7.35
CA THR A 338 -31.09 -8.22 -8.32
C THR A 338 -30.70 -7.14 -9.34
N ARG A 339 -30.29 -7.54 -10.55
CA ARG A 339 -30.04 -6.58 -11.65
C ARG A 339 -31.18 -5.55 -11.69
N PRO A 340 -30.90 -4.25 -11.81
CA PRO A 340 -31.94 -3.29 -12.11
C PRO A 340 -32.68 -3.78 -13.34
N THR A 341 -34.00 -3.93 -13.23
CA THR A 341 -34.83 -4.17 -14.41
C THR A 341 -34.74 -2.89 -15.24
N ILE A 342 -33.97 -2.93 -16.32
CA ILE A 342 -33.95 -1.84 -17.32
C ILE A 342 -35.31 -1.78 -18.01
#